data_AF-A0A832B6Z2-F1
#
_entry.id   AF-A0A832B6Z2-F1
#
_cell.length_a   1.000
_cell.length_b   1.000
_cell.length_c   1.000
_cell.angle_alpha   90.00
_cell.angle_beta   90.00
_cell.angle_gamma   90.00
#
_symmetry.space_group_name_H-M   'P 1'
#
loop_
_entity.id
_entity.type
_entity.pdbx_description
1 polymer ?
#
loop_
_entity_poly.entity_id
_entity_poly.type
_entity_poly.pdbx_seq_one_letter_code
_entity_poly.pdbx_strand_id
1 'polypeptide(L)' 'MAERIGKEKIDREDGYLYFIGKDGYAWRTPMKTNPRGRKSRVGSEKIARQEGYLYFVDKSGYIARAKMNRRGRR' A
#
# COMPACT_ATOMS: atom_id res chain seq x y z
N MET A 1 10.48 7.08 10.34
CA MET A 1 11.15 6.69 9.08
C MET A 1 10.40 5.51 8.50
N ALA A 2 10.15 5.50 7.18
CA ALA A 2 9.56 4.36 6.51
C ALA A 2 10.68 3.42 6.06
N GLU A 3 10.49 2.12 6.24
CA GLU A 3 11.43 1.08 5.84
C GLU A 3 10.87 0.34 4.63
N ARG A 4 11.66 0.24 3.56
CA ARG A 4 11.31 -0.58 2.40
C ARG A 4 11.45 -2.06 2.77
N ILE A 5 10.39 -2.82 2.52
CA ILE A 5 10.35 -4.27 2.79
C ILE A 5 10.08 -5.10 1.53
N GLY A 6 9.39 -4.52 0.54
CA GLY A 6 9.11 -5.18 -0.73
C GLY A 6 10.29 -5.07 -1.69
N LYS A 7 10.41 -6.08 -2.55
CA LYS A 7 11.38 -6.13 -3.65
C LYS A 7 10.71 -5.80 -4.98
N GLU A 8 9.42 -6.10 -5.11
CA GLU A 8 8.62 -5.82 -6.29
C GLU A 8 8.37 -4.32 -6.44
N LYS A 9 8.56 -3.80 -7.65
CA LYS A 9 8.19 -2.43 -8.01
C LYS A 9 6.79 -2.45 -8.61
N ILE A 10 5.91 -1.63 -8.06
CA ILE A 10 4.52 -1.49 -8.51
C ILE A 10 4.41 -0.23 -9.35
N ASP A 11 3.92 -0.41 -10.59
CA ASP A 11 3.58 0.71 -11.46
C ASP A 11 2.32 1.42 -10.98
N ARG A 12 2.48 2.72 -10.72
CA ARG A 12 1.43 3.58 -10.21
C ARG A 12 0.77 4.31 -11.37
N GLU A 13 -0.53 4.18 -11.45
CA GLU A 13 -1.38 4.87 -12.42
C GLU A 13 -2.16 5.96 -11.70
N ASP A 14 -2.33 7.09 -12.39
CA ASP A 14 -3.14 8.19 -11.90
C ASP A 14 -4.60 7.78 -11.69
N GLY A 15 -5.21 8.35 -10.66
CA GLY A 15 -6.60 8.03 -10.28
C GLY A 15 -6.76 6.72 -9.52
N TYR A 16 -5.67 6.09 -9.05
CA TYR A 16 -5.72 4.90 -8.19
C TYR A 16 -5.00 5.11 -6.85
N LEU A 17 -5.59 4.54 -5.79
CA LEU A 17 -4.98 4.43 -4.48
C LEU A 17 -4.38 3.03 -4.30
N TYR A 18 -3.14 3.00 -3.83
CA TYR A 18 -2.37 1.77 -3.65
C TYR A 18 -2.22 1.44 -2.17
N PHE A 19 -2.51 0.19 -1.80
CA PHE A 19 -2.49 -0.27 -0.42
C PHE A 19 -2.19 -1.76 -0.33
N ILE A 20 -1.82 -2.21 0.86
CA ILE A 20 -1.60 -3.64 1.13
C ILE A 20 -2.89 -4.17 1.74
N GLY A 21 -3.41 -5.27 1.19
CA GLY A 21 -4.63 -5.92 1.67
C GLY A 21 -4.41 -6.70 2.97
N LYS A 22 -5.50 -7.24 3.54
CA LYS A 22 -5.43 -8.13 4.72
C LYS A 22 -4.77 -9.48 4.39
N ASP A 23 -4.86 -9.88 3.14
CA ASP A 23 -4.21 -11.05 2.53
C ASP A 23 -2.68 -10.90 2.40
N GLY A 24 -2.16 -9.68 2.56
CA GLY A 24 -0.73 -9.38 2.48
C GLY A 24 -0.24 -9.00 1.08
N TYR A 25 -1.12 -8.98 0.08
CA TYR A 25 -0.77 -8.57 -1.29
C TYR A 25 -0.99 -7.08 -1.51
N ALA A 26 -0.34 -6.52 -2.52
CA ALA A 26 -0.59 -5.15 -2.95
C ALA A 26 -1.80 -5.06 -3.89
N TRP A 27 -2.66 -4.09 -3.60
CA TRP A 27 -3.91 -3.82 -4.30
C TRP A 27 -3.97 -2.35 -4.72
N ARG A 28 -4.68 -2.12 -5.82
CA ARG A 28 -5.13 -0.78 -6.22
C ARG A 28 -6.64 -0.68 -6.11
N THR A 29 -7.14 0.51 -5.81
CA THR A 29 -8.57 0.85 -5.87
C THR A 29 -8.75 2.17 -6.59
N PRO A 30 -9.79 2.33 -7.44
CA PRO A 30 -10.08 3.61 -8.07
C PRO A 30 -10.33 4.70 -7.02
N MET A 31 -9.81 5.89 -7.28
CA MET A 31 -10.16 7.11 -6.54
C MET A 31 -11.46 7.71 -7.11
N LYS A 32 -12.05 8.67 -6.38
CA LYS A 32 -13.27 9.38 -6.83
C LYS A 32 -13.09 10.07 -8.19
N THR A 33 -11.85 10.43 -8.55
CA THR A 33 -11.47 11.01 -9.85
C THR A 33 -11.53 10.00 -11.00
N ASN A 34 -11.52 8.68 -10.71
CA ASN A 34 -11.60 7.61 -11.71
C ASN A 34 -12.80 6.69 -11.43
N PRO A 35 -14.04 7.13 -11.75
CA PRO A 35 -15.25 6.38 -11.43
C PRO A 35 -15.43 5.08 -12.24
N ARG A 36 -14.72 4.93 -13.37
CA ARG A 36 -14.77 3.72 -14.21
C ARG A 36 -13.72 2.67 -13.83
N GLY A 37 -12.72 3.05 -13.04
CA GLY A 37 -11.67 2.14 -12.61
C GLY A 37 -12.20 1.01 -11.74
N ARG A 38 -11.45 -0.09 -11.65
CA ARG A 38 -11.80 -1.26 -10.84
C ARG A 38 -10.70 -1.60 -9.87
N LYS A 39 -11.09 -2.13 -8.71
CA LYS A 39 -10.15 -2.68 -7.75
C LYS A 39 -9.49 -3.94 -8.33
N SER A 40 -8.17 -4.01 -8.27
CA SER A 40 -7.43 -5.20 -8.71
C SER A 40 -6.14 -5.38 -7.91
N ARG A 41 -5.67 -6.61 -7.84
CA ARG A 41 -4.34 -6.93 -7.29
C ARG A 41 -3.28 -6.46 -8.28
N VAL A 42 -2.21 -5.86 -7.78
CA VAL A 42 -1.11 -5.31 -8.60
C VAL A 42 0.25 -5.87 -8.23
N GLY A 43 0.38 -6.54 -7.09
CA GLY A 43 1.60 -7.23 -6.68
C GLY A 43 1.41 -8.73 -6.60
N SER A 44 2.51 -9.44 -6.86
CA SER A 44 2.67 -10.87 -6.64
C SER A 44 3.33 -11.17 -5.29
N GLU A 45 4.03 -10.21 -4.71
CA GLU A 45 4.71 -10.36 -3.43
C GLU A 45 3.72 -10.37 -2.25
N LYS A 46 3.86 -11.37 -1.37
CA LYS A 46 3.07 -11.49 -0.13
C LYS A 46 3.86 -10.97 1.06
N ILE A 47 3.33 -9.96 1.72
CA ILE A 47 3.94 -9.31 2.87
C ILE A 47 3.30 -9.77 4.17
N ALA A 48 4.15 -10.21 5.12
CA ALA A 48 3.73 -10.49 6.49
C ALA A 48 3.48 -9.17 7.25
N ARG A 49 2.23 -8.93 7.62
CA ARG A 49 1.85 -7.74 8.38
C ARG A 49 2.13 -7.96 9.86
N GLN A 50 2.80 -7.00 10.46
CA GLN A 50 3.09 -6.95 11.89
C GLN A 50 2.20 -5.89 12.53
N GLU A 51 1.73 -6.18 13.74
CA GLU A 51 0.95 -5.24 14.52
C GLU A 51 1.76 -3.98 14.83
N GLY A 52 1.08 -2.83 14.86
CA GLY A 52 1.74 -1.54 15.13
C GLY A 52 2.47 -0.92 13.94
N TYR A 53 2.34 -1.49 12.73
CA TYR A 53 2.88 -0.90 11.50
C TYR A 53 1.80 -0.55 10.48
N LEU A 54 1.99 0.57 9.79
CA LEU A 54 1.28 0.94 8.58
C LEU A 54 2.07 0.44 7.36
N TYR A 55 1.36 -0.15 6.40
CA TYR A 55 1.92 -0.68 5.16
C TYR A 55 1.37 0.10 3.97
N PHE A 56 2.24 0.55 3.08
CA PHE A 56 1.87 1.36 1.91
C PHE A 56 2.89 1.20 0.78
N VAL A 57 2.51 1.67 -0.42
CA VAL A 57 3.42 1.79 -1.56
C VAL A 57 4.03 3.19 -1.56
N ASP A 58 5.37 3.27 -1.55
CA ASP A 58 6.10 4.53 -1.52
C ASP A 58 6.08 5.25 -2.88
N LYS A 59 6.75 6.41 -2.96
CA LYS A 59 6.84 7.21 -4.20
C LYS A 59 7.65 6.51 -5.29
N SER A 60 8.59 5.64 -4.91
CA SER A 60 9.42 4.87 -5.84
C SER A 60 8.72 3.62 -6.37
N GLY A 61 7.51 3.31 -5.85
CA GLY A 61 6.70 2.17 -6.24
C GLY A 61 6.96 0.91 -5.42
N TYR A 62 7.71 0.97 -4.32
CA TYR A 62 8.01 -0.19 -3.49
C TYR A 62 7.11 -0.28 -2.26
N ILE A 63 6.92 -1.48 -1.76
CA ILE A 63 6.19 -1.69 -0.50
C ILE A 63 7.09 -1.29 0.67
N ALA A 64 6.59 -0.37 1.49
CA ALA A 64 7.24 0.12 2.69
C ALA A 64 6.33 -0.02 3.91
N ARG A 65 6.95 -0.06 5.09
CA ARG A 65 6.27 -0.02 6.39
C ARG A 65 6.73 1.17 7.23
N ALA A 66 5.84 1.71 8.04
CA ALA A 66 6.19 2.73 9.04
C ALA A 66 5.54 2.36 10.38
N LYS A 67 6.26 2.59 11.48
CA LYS A 67 5.72 2.39 12.83
C LYS A 67 4.55 3.35 13.04
N MET A 68 3.39 2.80 13.36
CA MET A 68 2.17 3.57 13.59
C MET A 68 2.34 4.36 14.89
N ASN A 69 2.47 5.68 14.78
CA ASN A 69 2.51 6.53 15.95
C ASN A 69 1.06 6.68 16.44
N ARG A 70 0.66 5.94 17.49
CA ARG A 70 -0.68 6.01 18.09
C ARG A 70 -0.95 7.35 18.82
N ARG A 71 -0.07 8.33 18.66
CA ARG A 71 -0.13 9.63 19.32
C ARG A 71 -1.13 10.53 18.60
N GLY A 72 -2.42 10.27 18.82
CA GLY A 72 -3.49 11.01 18.16
C GLY A 72 -4.90 10.55 18.50
N ARG A 73 -5.21 10.38 19.79
CA ARG A 73 -6.55 10.56 20.37
C ARG A 73 -6.38 10.88 21.86
N ARG A 74 -6.14 12.16 22.16
CA ARG A 74 -6.55 12.79 23.42
C ARG A 74 -7.36 14.00 23.04
#